data_AF-A0AAU4G6Q9-F1
#
_entry.id   AF-A0AAU4G6Q9-F1
#
_cell.length_a   1.000
_cell.length_b   1.000
_cell.length_c   1.000
_cell.angle_alpha   90.00
_cell.angle_beta   90.00
_cell.angle_gamma   90.00
#
_symmetry.space_group_name_H-M   'P 1'
#
loop_
_entity.id
_entity.type
_entity.pdbx_description
1 polymer ?
#
loop_
_entity_poly.entity_id
_entity_poly.type
_entity_poly.pdbx_seq_one_letter_code
_entity_poly.pdbx_strand_id
1 'polypeptide(L)'
;MSSNDILGSHRSPGGTAPVVLDIETGLQELIARGYQFVHPADERGEVLAVVGVRVHDDLVDVVRLNAEDDVVALRMPGSEENILDPETWLWRSEGEAAKVLAEVLALPDQQDLAGTHAKGCWVPGRGGTSKWLAAR
;
A
#
# COMPACT_ATOMS: atom_id res chain seq x y z
N MET A 1 -52.45 -11.79 34.57
CA MET A 1 -51.08 -12.06 35.04
C MET A 1 -50.29 -12.63 33.88
N SER A 2 -49.29 -11.86 33.49
CA SER A 2 -48.21 -12.04 32.51
C SER A 2 -48.16 -13.23 31.55
N SER A 3 -48.08 -12.87 30.27
CA SER A 3 -47.26 -13.49 29.22
C SER A 3 -45.83 -13.77 29.67
N ASN A 4 -45.17 -14.80 29.10
CA ASN A 4 -44.06 -14.53 28.18
C ASN A 4 -43.65 -15.73 27.33
N ASP A 5 -43.63 -15.48 26.02
CA ASP A 5 -42.88 -16.12 24.96
C ASP A 5 -41.38 -16.31 25.29
N ILE A 6 -40.80 -17.41 24.82
CA ILE A 6 -39.39 -17.46 24.41
C ILE A 6 -39.33 -18.23 23.08
N LEU A 7 -39.52 -17.50 21.98
CA LEU A 7 -39.02 -17.91 20.66
C LEU A 7 -37.51 -17.65 20.65
N GLY A 8 -36.73 -18.66 20.27
CA GLY A 8 -35.30 -18.55 20.05
C GLY A 8 -34.99 -17.50 19.00
N SER A 9 -34.36 -16.42 19.41
CA SER A 9 -33.79 -15.44 18.50
C SER A 9 -32.46 -15.97 17.97
N HIS A 10 -32.52 -16.57 16.79
CA HIS A 10 -31.39 -16.76 15.90
C HIS A 10 -30.85 -15.37 15.53
N ARG A 11 -29.79 -14.91 16.20
CA ARG A 11 -29.05 -13.71 15.75
C ARG A 11 -28.22 -14.13 14.53
N SER A 12 -28.65 -13.70 13.35
CA SER A 12 -27.79 -13.65 12.17
C SER A 12 -26.66 -12.64 12.40
N PRO A 13 -25.38 -12.99 12.19
CA PRO A 13 -24.34 -12.00 11.94
C PRO A 13 -24.26 -11.83 10.42
N GLY A 14 -24.86 -10.78 9.89
CA GLY A 14 -24.97 -10.58 8.44
C GLY A 14 -24.83 -9.12 8.05
N GLY A 15 -23.78 -8.48 8.56
CA GLY A 15 -23.38 -7.14 8.15
C GLY A 15 -21.88 -7.03 8.34
N THR A 16 -21.10 -7.57 7.41
CA THR A 16 -19.72 -7.15 7.22
C THR A 16 -19.77 -5.72 6.74
N ALA A 17 -19.84 -4.77 7.68
CA ALA A 17 -19.32 -3.45 7.41
C ALA A 17 -17.88 -3.64 6.91
N PRO A 18 -17.43 -2.89 5.89
CA PRO A 18 -16.02 -2.93 5.51
C PRO A 18 -15.23 -2.65 6.78
N VAL A 19 -14.34 -3.57 7.15
CA VAL A 19 -13.37 -3.32 8.20
C VAL A 19 -12.58 -2.09 7.75
N VAL A 20 -12.87 -0.95 8.36
CA VAL A 20 -12.09 0.27 8.13
C VAL A 20 -10.72 -0.06 8.69
N LEU A 21 -9.76 -0.28 7.80
CA LEU A 21 -8.41 -0.61 8.18
C LEU A 21 -7.80 0.59 8.90
N ASP A 22 -7.33 0.38 10.11
CA ASP A 22 -6.53 1.37 10.81
C ASP A 22 -5.20 1.61 10.06
N ILE A 23 -4.80 2.87 9.92
CA ILE A 23 -3.66 3.26 9.09
C ILE A 23 -2.36 2.69 9.64
N GLU A 24 -2.16 2.74 10.96
CA GLU A 24 -0.96 2.18 11.58
C GLU A 24 -0.85 0.68 11.32
N THR A 25 -1.95 -0.04 11.51
CA THR A 25 -2.04 -1.48 11.23
C THR A 25 -1.74 -1.76 9.76
N GLY A 26 -2.32 -1.00 8.84
CA GLY A 26 -2.07 -1.14 7.41
C GLY A 26 -0.60 -0.91 7.04
N LEU A 27 0.04 0.11 7.62
CA LEU A 27 1.46 0.37 7.39
C LEU A 27 2.34 -0.77 7.95
N GLN A 28 2.02 -1.30 9.13
CA GLN A 28 2.74 -2.44 9.70
C GLN A 28 2.62 -3.69 8.80
N GLU A 29 1.45 -3.95 8.24
CA GLU A 29 1.26 -5.06 7.30
C GLU A 29 2.00 -4.84 5.97
N LEU A 30 2.06 -3.60 5.46
CA LEU A 30 2.89 -3.28 4.30
C LEU A 30 4.37 -3.52 4.61
N ILE A 31 4.87 -3.12 5.78
CA ILE A 31 6.25 -3.41 6.20
C ILE A 31 6.47 -4.93 6.24
N ALA A 32 5.53 -5.70 6.80
CA ALA A 32 5.62 -7.16 6.85
C ALA A 32 5.64 -7.80 5.45
N ARG A 33 4.99 -7.19 4.46
CA ARG A 33 5.06 -7.57 3.04
C ARG A 33 6.36 -7.16 2.34
N GLY A 34 7.21 -6.35 2.97
CA GLY A 34 8.49 -5.90 2.43
C GLY A 34 8.48 -4.51 1.81
N TYR A 35 7.46 -3.68 2.09
CA TYR A 35 7.51 -2.27 1.75
C TYR A 35 8.59 -1.56 2.56
N GLN A 36 9.37 -0.74 1.87
CA GLN A 36 10.33 0.19 2.45
C GLN A 36 9.75 1.60 2.37
N PHE A 37 9.71 2.30 3.51
CA PHE A 37 9.13 3.62 3.60
C PHE A 37 10.21 4.71 3.61
N VAL A 38 9.99 5.73 2.79
CA VAL A 38 10.74 6.98 2.79
C VAL A 38 9.80 8.13 3.13
N HIS A 39 10.35 9.15 3.77
CA HIS A 39 9.61 10.35 4.19
C HIS A 39 10.21 11.54 3.46
N PRO A 40 9.79 11.84 2.21
CA PRO A 40 10.22 13.04 1.52
C PRO A 40 9.88 14.26 2.37
N ALA A 41 10.85 15.13 2.56
CA ALA A 41 10.69 16.38 3.28
C ALA A 41 11.08 17.56 2.39
N ASP A 42 10.51 18.73 2.68
CA ASP A 42 10.88 19.97 1.99
C ASP A 42 12.24 20.51 2.46
N GLU A 43 12.66 21.66 1.91
CA GLU A 43 13.92 22.32 2.27
C GLU A 43 14.00 22.74 3.76
N ARG A 44 12.86 22.74 4.45
CA ARG A 44 12.73 23.08 5.87
C ARG A 44 12.69 21.84 6.76
N GLY A 45 12.63 20.64 6.19
CA GLY A 45 12.53 19.38 6.90
C GLY A 45 11.10 18.96 7.24
N GLU A 46 10.08 19.64 6.70
CA GLU A 46 8.68 19.28 6.90
C GLU A 46 8.32 18.10 5.99
N VAL A 47 7.68 17.07 6.56
CA VAL A 47 7.30 15.85 5.83
C VAL A 47 6.20 16.18 4.83
N LEU A 48 6.47 15.89 3.56
CA LEU A 48 5.55 16.13 2.44
C LEU A 48 4.61 14.95 2.20
N ALA A 49 5.10 13.73 2.42
CA ALA A 49 4.36 12.50 2.24
C ALA A 49 5.06 11.35 2.96
N VAL A 50 4.35 10.24 3.13
CA VAL A 50 4.93 8.92 3.42
C VAL A 50 4.87 8.11 2.13
N VAL A 51 6.02 7.66 1.63
CA VAL A 51 6.10 6.87 0.40
C VAL A 51 6.63 5.49 0.71
N GLY A 52 5.77 4.47 0.60
CA GLY A 52 6.13 3.07 0.66
C GLY A 52 6.41 2.52 -0.73
N VAL A 53 7.53 1.81 -0.89
CA VAL A 53 7.88 1.12 -2.13
C VAL A 53 8.22 -0.33 -1.82
N ARG A 54 7.64 -1.25 -2.59
CA ARG A 54 7.99 -2.67 -2.56
C ARG A 54 8.32 -3.11 -3.96
N VAL A 55 9.56 -3.57 -4.14
CA VAL A 55 9.98 -4.23 -5.37
C VAL A 55 9.94 -5.73 -5.12
N HIS A 56 9.12 -6.44 -5.88
CA HIS A 56 8.96 -7.88 -5.76
C HIS A 56 8.74 -8.48 -7.15
N ASP A 57 9.44 -9.58 -7.43
CA ASP A 57 9.49 -10.16 -8.77
C ASP A 57 9.71 -9.06 -9.82
N ASP A 58 8.93 -9.02 -10.89
CA ASP A 58 9.00 -8.02 -11.96
C ASP A 58 8.07 -6.82 -11.72
N LEU A 59 7.64 -6.61 -10.48
CA LEU A 59 6.66 -5.60 -10.12
C LEU A 59 7.22 -4.61 -9.11
N VAL A 60 6.75 -3.38 -9.24
CA VAL A 60 6.97 -2.32 -8.25
C VAL A 60 5.62 -1.87 -7.75
N ASP A 61 5.41 -2.01 -6.46
CA ASP A 61 4.28 -1.40 -5.77
C ASP A 61 4.74 -0.12 -5.09
N VAL A 62 4.00 0.96 -5.33
CA VAL A 62 4.21 2.26 -4.70
C VAL A 62 2.93 2.65 -3.98
N VAL A 63 3.05 3.07 -2.72
CA VAL A 63 1.97 3.68 -1.94
C VAL A 63 2.46 5.05 -1.48
N ARG A 64 1.73 6.11 -1.81
CA ARG A 64 2.05 7.48 -1.43
C ARG A 64 0.90 8.06 -0.62
N LEU A 65 1.17 8.37 0.64
CA LEU A 65 0.23 9.00 1.56
C LEU A 65 0.64 10.47 1.71
N ASN A 66 -0.12 11.38 1.08
CA ASN A 66 0.06 12.82 1.27
C ASN A 66 -0.75 13.30 2.48
N ALA A 67 -1.95 12.75 2.65
CA ALA A 67 -2.83 12.94 3.79
C ALA A 67 -3.65 11.68 4.04
N GLU A 68 -4.47 11.66 5.09
CA GLU A 68 -5.36 10.53 5.40
C GLU A 68 -6.40 10.28 4.29
N ASP A 69 -6.88 11.34 3.65
CA ASP A 69 -7.86 11.32 2.55
C ASP A 69 -7.22 11.40 1.16
N ASP A 70 -5.90 11.61 1.09
CA ASP A 70 -5.11 11.70 -0.15
C ASP A 70 -4.00 10.66 -0.16
N VAL A 71 -4.38 9.44 -0.50
CA VAL A 71 -3.48 8.31 -0.75
C VAL A 71 -3.60 7.85 -2.18
N VAL A 72 -2.46 7.58 -2.81
CA VAL A 72 -2.37 6.98 -4.15
C VAL A 72 -1.52 5.71 -4.05
N ALA A 73 -2.02 4.61 -4.60
CA ALA A 73 -1.28 3.37 -4.73
C ALA A 73 -1.25 2.89 -6.19
N LEU A 74 -0.10 2.38 -6.59
CA LEU A 74 0.21 1.96 -7.95
C LEU A 74 0.96 0.63 -7.91
N ARG A 75 0.62 -0.27 -8.82
CA ARG A 75 1.43 -1.45 -9.18
C ARG A 75 1.83 -1.30 -10.63
N MET A 76 3.13 -1.34 -10.89
CA MET A 76 3.71 -1.12 -12.23
C MET A 76 4.72 -2.21 -12.57
N PRO A 77 5.02 -2.42 -13.86
CA PRO A 77 6.14 -3.28 -14.27
C PRO A 77 7.47 -2.70 -13.77
N GLY A 78 8.41 -3.56 -13.37
CA GLY A 78 9.74 -3.18 -12.92
C GLY A 78 10.64 -2.60 -14.01
N SER A 79 10.19 -2.64 -15.27
CA SER A 79 10.81 -1.94 -16.39
C SER A 79 10.55 -0.42 -16.40
N GLU A 80 9.67 0.08 -15.54
CA GLU A 80 9.35 1.51 -15.43
C GLU A 80 10.58 2.30 -14.96
N GLU A 81 11.00 3.30 -15.75
CA GLU A 81 12.22 4.06 -15.47
C GLU A 81 12.02 5.09 -14.34
N ASN A 82 10.79 5.59 -14.15
CA ASN A 82 10.44 6.53 -13.10
C ASN A 82 9.23 6.07 -12.29
N ILE A 83 9.49 5.37 -11.17
CA ILE A 83 8.43 4.83 -10.31
C ILE A 83 7.63 5.89 -9.54
N LEU A 84 8.10 7.14 -9.48
CA LEU A 84 7.41 8.24 -8.81
C LEU A 84 6.49 9.03 -9.74
N ASP A 85 6.71 8.94 -11.04
CA ASP A 85 5.87 9.52 -12.09
C ASP A 85 5.78 8.52 -13.26
N PRO A 86 5.09 7.38 -13.04
CA PRO A 86 5.08 6.28 -14.00
C PRO A 86 4.11 6.57 -15.15
N GLU A 87 4.53 6.25 -16.36
CA GLU A 87 3.66 6.35 -17.54
C GLU A 87 2.75 5.12 -17.68
N THR A 88 3.12 4.00 -17.06
CA THR A 88 2.36 2.75 -17.14
C THR A 88 2.08 2.12 -15.78
N TRP A 89 0.87 1.58 -15.61
CA TRP A 89 0.47 0.83 -14.41
C TRP A 89 -0.40 -0.37 -14.77
N LEU A 90 -0.26 -1.43 -13.98
CA LEU A 90 -1.08 -2.65 -14.04
C LEU A 90 -2.29 -2.55 -13.10
N TRP A 91 -2.15 -1.80 -12.02
CA TRP A 91 -3.22 -1.52 -11.06
C TRP A 91 -3.00 -0.17 -10.39
N ARG A 92 -4.11 0.51 -10.05
CA ARG A 92 -4.12 1.83 -9.41
C ARG A 92 -5.31 1.94 -8.47
N SER A 93 -5.10 2.58 -7.32
CA SER A 93 -6.17 3.05 -6.44
C SER A 93 -5.82 4.42 -5.84
N GLU A 94 -6.86 5.20 -5.53
CA GLU A 94 -6.74 6.51 -4.91
C GLU A 94 -7.90 6.80 -3.93
N GLY A 95 -7.62 7.65 -2.93
CA GLY A 95 -8.59 8.15 -1.96
C GLY A 95 -8.15 7.93 -0.52
N GLU A 96 -9.09 7.58 0.34
CA GLU A 96 -8.85 7.41 1.79
C GLU A 96 -7.85 6.29 2.09
N ALA A 97 -6.94 6.55 3.03
CA ALA A 97 -5.87 5.66 3.43
C ALA A 97 -6.38 4.27 3.81
N ALA A 98 -7.41 4.19 4.66
CA ALA A 98 -7.98 2.92 5.09
C ALA A 98 -8.43 2.04 3.91
N LYS A 99 -9.10 2.66 2.92
CA LYS A 99 -9.57 1.98 1.72
C LYS A 99 -8.41 1.57 0.83
N VAL A 100 -7.53 2.49 0.49
CA VAL A 100 -6.42 2.24 -0.45
C VAL A 100 -5.47 1.20 0.13
N LEU A 101 -5.12 1.29 1.41
CA LEU A 101 -4.28 0.30 2.09
C LEU A 101 -4.94 -1.08 2.08
N ALA A 102 -6.24 -1.18 2.39
CA ALA A 102 -6.95 -2.47 2.32
C ALA A 102 -6.93 -3.08 0.91
N GLU A 103 -7.09 -2.25 -0.13
CA GLU A 103 -7.05 -2.71 -1.52
C GLU A 103 -5.64 -3.18 -1.93
N VAL A 104 -4.58 -2.44 -1.54
CA VAL A 104 -3.18 -2.86 -1.76
C VAL A 104 -2.89 -4.18 -1.06
N LEU A 105 -3.33 -4.33 0.18
CA LEU A 105 -3.14 -5.53 0.99
C LEU A 105 -3.98 -6.71 0.48
N ALA A 106 -4.99 -6.48 -0.36
CA ALA A 106 -5.77 -7.53 -1.02
C ALA A 106 -5.14 -8.01 -2.33
N LEU A 107 -4.13 -7.29 -2.86
CA LEU A 107 -3.43 -7.72 -4.06
C LEU A 107 -2.66 -9.02 -3.81
N PRO A 108 -2.64 -9.96 -4.77
CA PRO A 108 -1.85 -11.17 -4.66
C PRO A 108 -0.36 -10.84 -4.64
N ASP A 109 0.39 -11.57 -3.82
CA ASP A 109 1.84 -11.66 -3.90
C ASP A 109 2.19 -12.60 -5.06
N GLN A 110 2.98 -12.13 -6.04
CA GLN A 110 3.27 -12.88 -7.26
C GLN A 110 4.18 -14.09 -7.07
N GLN A 111 4.57 -14.45 -5.85
CA GLN A 111 5.20 -15.75 -5.57
C GLN A 111 4.37 -16.94 -6.07
N ASP A 112 3.05 -16.77 -6.27
CA ASP A 112 2.16 -17.77 -6.87
C ASP A 112 2.20 -17.84 -8.42
N LEU A 113 2.86 -16.91 -9.09
CA LEU A 113 2.89 -16.78 -10.55
C LEU A 113 4.32 -16.54 -11.03
N ALA A 114 5.08 -17.63 -11.11
CA ALA A 114 6.46 -17.68 -11.57
C ALA A 114 6.79 -16.73 -12.74
N GLY A 115 7.75 -15.82 -12.55
CA GLY A 115 8.53 -15.28 -13.65
C GLY A 115 9.14 -13.89 -13.47
N THR A 116 10.45 -13.90 -13.19
CA THR A 116 11.44 -12.83 -13.40
C THR A 116 11.46 -11.72 -12.33
N HIS A 117 12.69 -11.29 -11.98
CA HIS A 117 12.98 -10.34 -10.91
C HIS A 117 13.44 -8.99 -11.49
N ALA A 118 12.76 -7.91 -11.12
CA ALA A 118 13.17 -6.53 -11.33
C ALA A 118 14.51 -6.29 -10.64
N LYS A 119 15.52 -5.95 -11.45
CA LYS A 119 16.86 -5.61 -10.97
C LYS A 119 16.90 -4.12 -10.72
N GLY A 120 17.15 -3.69 -9.49
CA GLY A 120 17.39 -2.30 -9.14
C GLY A 120 17.97 -2.19 -7.74
N CYS A 121 18.59 -1.05 -7.43
CA CYS A 121 19.16 -0.81 -6.11
C CYS A 121 18.75 0.57 -5.57
N TRP A 122 18.48 0.60 -4.27
CA TRP A 122 18.41 1.83 -3.52
C TRP A 122 19.81 2.41 -3.37
N VAL A 123 20.01 3.63 -3.86
CA VAL A 123 21.20 4.40 -3.59
C VAL A 123 20.89 5.49 -2.57
N PRO A 124 21.69 5.61 -1.50
CA PRO A 124 21.57 6.72 -0.57
C PRO A 124 21.90 8.03 -1.31
N GLY A 125 20.96 8.96 -1.27
CA GLY A 125 21.11 10.34 -1.72
C GLY A 125 21.70 11.23 -0.64
N ARG A 126 22.16 12.42 -1.03
CA ARG A 126 22.72 13.40 -0.10
C ARG A 126 21.58 14.04 0.70
N GLY A 127 21.70 14.12 2.02
CA GLY A 127 20.70 14.75 2.89
C GLY A 127 19.57 13.83 3.38
N GLY A 128 19.77 12.51 3.44
CA GLY A 128 18.75 11.56 3.93
C GLY A 128 17.68 11.17 2.91
N THR A 129 17.81 11.66 1.67
CA THR A 129 17.00 11.20 0.54
C THR A 129 17.51 9.84 0.07
N SER A 130 16.63 8.93 -0.33
CA SER A 130 17.02 7.68 -0.99
C SER A 130 16.47 7.70 -2.41
N LYS A 131 17.27 7.29 -3.39
CA LYS A 131 16.86 7.24 -4.80
C LYS A 131 16.88 5.80 -5.27
N TRP A 132 15.81 5.37 -5.92
CA TRP A 132 15.76 4.08 -6.60
C TRP A 132 16.48 4.19 -7.96
N LEU A 133 17.33 3.22 -8.28
CA LEU A 133 17.93 3.06 -9.60
C LEU A 133 17.61 1.68 -10.16
N ALA A 134 16.91 1.64 -11.30
CA ALA A 134 16.75 0.41 -12.05
C ALA A 134 18.11 -0.03 -12.63
N ALA A 135 18.44 -1.32 -12.46
CA ALA A 135 19.62 -1.93 -13.04
C ALA A 135 19.25 -2.50 -14.42
N ARG A 136 19.80 -1.87 -15.45
CA ARG A 136 19.70 -2.32 -16.86
C ARG A 136 20.50 -3.60 -17.09
#